data_AF-A0AAE4C8M2-F1
#
_entry.id   AF-A0AAE4C8M2-F1
#
_cell.length_a   1.000
_cell.length_b   1.000
_cell.length_c   1.000
_cell.angle_alpha   90.00
_cell.angle_beta   90.00
_cell.angle_gamma   90.00
#
_symmetry.space_group_name_H-M   'P 1'
#
loop_
_entity.id
_entity.type
_entity.pdbx_description
1 polymer ?
#
loop_
_entity_poly.entity_id
_entity_poly.type
_entity_poly.pdbx_seq_one_letter_code
_entity_poly.pdbx_strand_id
1 'polypeptide(L)'
;MLKGFKDFIMKGNVVDLAVAVILGAAFSKVIDALVANVLMPLIARLFQSPNFDSFLAWGDVKVGVLLTAIINFLIVAAALYFVVVMPMNKMIERRNRKLGINPTEEEADPQVALLTEIRDALRTR
;
A
#
# COMPACT_ATOMS: atom_id res chain seq x y z
N MET A 1 -32.89 -14.45 -9.44
CA MET A 1 -31.58 -13.85 -9.75
C MET A 1 -31.23 -12.67 -8.82
N LEU A 2 -32.09 -11.67 -8.64
CA LEU A 2 -31.83 -10.55 -7.71
C LEU A 2 -31.53 -10.99 -6.26
N LYS A 3 -32.24 -11.99 -5.74
CA LYS A 3 -32.01 -12.53 -4.38
C LYS A 3 -30.63 -13.18 -4.24
N GLY A 4 -30.23 -14.01 -5.21
CA GLY A 4 -28.89 -14.63 -5.24
C GLY A 4 -27.74 -13.65 -5.47
N PHE A 5 -27.98 -12.55 -6.20
CA PHE A 5 -27.01 -11.46 -6.34
C PHE A 5 -26.83 -10.69 -5.03
N LYS A 6 -27.92 -10.39 -4.32
CA LYS A 6 -27.87 -9.80 -2.98
C LYS A 6 -27.14 -10.71 -2.00
N ASP A 7 -27.43 -12.01 -2.00
CA ASP A 7 -26.78 -12.99 -1.12
C ASP A 7 -25.28 -13.15 -1.46
N PHE A 8 -24.89 -12.96 -2.72
CA PHE A 8 -23.50 -12.97 -3.15
C PHE A 8 -22.74 -11.71 -2.70
N ILE A 9 -23.32 -10.51 -2.88
CA ILE A 9 -22.74 -9.26 -2.40
C ILE A 9 -22.70 -9.23 -0.87
N MET A 10 -23.70 -9.78 -0.18
CA MET A 10 -23.71 -9.80 1.28
C MET A 10 -22.67 -10.76 1.89
N LYS A 11 -21.90 -11.49 1.08
CA LYS A 11 -20.68 -12.14 1.56
C LYS A 11 -19.66 -11.04 1.86
N GLY A 12 -19.39 -10.78 3.14
CA GLY A 12 -18.50 -9.71 3.60
C GLY A 12 -17.15 -9.66 2.87
N ASN A 13 -16.55 -10.83 2.63
CA ASN A 13 -15.29 -10.95 1.88
C ASN A 13 -15.34 -10.35 0.45
N VAL A 14 -16.50 -10.33 -0.22
CA VAL A 14 -16.64 -9.77 -1.58
C VAL A 14 -16.73 -8.25 -1.55
N VAL A 15 -17.43 -7.70 -0.56
CA VAL A 15 -17.57 -6.24 -0.40
C VAL A 15 -16.23 -5.64 -0.02
N ASP A 16 -15.53 -6.22 0.96
CA ASP A 16 -14.25 -5.71 1.43
C ASP A 16 -13.20 -5.75 0.31
N LEU A 17 -13.17 -6.84 -0.46
CA LEU A 17 -12.32 -6.95 -1.64
C LEU A 17 -12.68 -5.91 -2.71
N ALA A 18 -13.97 -5.70 -3.00
CA ALA A 18 -14.41 -4.72 -3.99
C ALA A 18 -14.03 -3.29 -3.57
N VAL A 19 -14.22 -2.96 -2.30
CA VAL A 19 -13.84 -1.66 -1.72
C VAL A 19 -12.33 -1.47 -1.80
N ALA A 20 -11.54 -2.47 -1.41
CA ALA A 20 -10.09 -2.43 -1.49
C ALA A 20 -9.58 -2.17 -2.92
N VAL A 21 -10.13 -2.86 -3.92
CA VAL A 21 -9.73 -2.70 -5.33
C VAL A 21 -10.09 -1.30 -5.85
N ILE A 22 -11.30 -0.81 -5.57
CA ILE A 22 -11.76 0.50 -6.03
C ILE A 22 -10.96 1.62 -5.36
N LEU A 23 -10.75 1.54 -4.04
CA LEU A 23 -9.94 2.51 -3.31
C LEU A 23 -8.49 2.48 -3.77
N GLY A 24 -7.91 1.30 -4.01
CA GLY A 24 -6.56 1.17 -4.54
C GLY A 24 -6.41 1.85 -5.91
N ALA A 25 -7.34 1.62 -6.83
CA ALA A 25 -7.34 2.25 -8.14
C ALA A 25 -7.53 3.78 -8.07
N ALA A 26 -8.42 4.27 -7.20
CA ALA A 26 -8.62 5.70 -6.99
C ALA A 26 -7.38 6.35 -6.38
N PHE A 27 -6.74 5.68 -5.41
CA PHE A 27 -5.56 6.19 -4.72
C PHE A 27 -4.34 6.28 -5.62
N SER A 28 -4.14 5.30 -6.51
CA SER A 28 -3.07 5.35 -7.52
C SER A 28 -3.11 6.66 -8.30
N LYS A 29 -4.29 7.10 -8.74
CA LYS A 29 -4.45 8.36 -9.49
C LYS A 29 -4.03 9.60 -8.68
N VAL A 30 -4.26 9.59 -7.37
CA VAL A 30 -3.84 10.70 -6.49
C VAL A 30 -2.31 10.75 -6.40
N ILE A 31 -1.66 9.59 -6.29
CA ILE A 31 -0.20 9.50 -6.26
C ILE A 31 0.38 9.88 -7.61
N ASP A 32 -0.19 9.38 -8.71
CA ASP A 32 0.24 9.72 -10.07
C ASP A 32 0.15 11.23 -10.30
N ALA A 33 -0.93 11.87 -9.83
CA ALA A 33 -1.08 13.32 -9.89
C ALA A 33 -0.03 14.06 -9.05
N LEU A 34 0.29 13.57 -7.84
CA LEU A 34 1.34 14.14 -7.00
C LEU A 34 2.72 14.02 -7.66
N VAL A 35 3.04 12.85 -8.21
CA VAL A 35 4.33 12.58 -8.83
C VAL A 35 4.46 13.39 -10.13
N ALA A 36 3.47 13.33 -11.01
CA ALA A 36 3.54 13.98 -12.31
C ALA A 36 3.49 15.52 -12.24
N ASN A 37 2.71 16.08 -11.31
CA ASN A 37 2.50 17.53 -11.26
C ASN A 37 3.33 18.25 -10.20
N VAL A 38 3.85 17.53 -9.19
CA VAL A 38 4.65 18.13 -8.11
C VAL A 38 6.08 17.64 -8.15
N LEU A 39 6.32 16.32 -8.15
CA LEU A 39 7.68 15.80 -8.05
C LEU A 39 8.48 15.89 -9.35
N MET A 40 7.89 15.48 -10.49
CA MET A 40 8.60 15.54 -11.79
C MET A 40 9.01 16.96 -12.17
N PRO A 41 8.18 18.02 -12.02
CA PRO A 41 8.62 19.39 -12.32
C PRO A 41 9.75 19.88 -11.41
N LEU A 42 9.76 19.47 -10.13
CA LEU A 42 10.84 19.79 -9.20
C LEU A 42 12.14 19.10 -9.62
N ILE A 43 12.08 17.84 -10.03
CA ILE A 43 13.23 17.07 -10.51
C ILE A 43 13.73 17.63 -11.84
N ALA A 44 12.84 17.94 -12.78
CA ALA A 44 13.18 18.54 -14.07
C ALA A 44 13.88 19.90 -13.89
N ARG A 45 13.47 20.70 -12.89
CA ARG A 45 14.15 21.96 -12.55
C ARG A 45 15.55 21.76 -11.99
N LEU A 46 15.78 20.68 -11.24
CA LEU A 46 17.09 20.37 -10.64
C LEU A 46 18.06 19.74 -11.64
N PHE A 47 17.57 18.87 -12.53
CA PHE A 47 18.38 18.09 -13.47
C PHE A 47 18.37 18.63 -14.91
N GLN A 48 17.67 19.74 -15.17
CA GLN A 48 17.45 20.38 -16.48
C GLN A 48 16.90 19.47 -17.60
N SER A 49 16.54 18.22 -17.29
CA SER A 49 15.88 17.29 -18.21
C SER A 49 14.66 16.67 -17.52
N PRO A 50 13.48 16.63 -18.17
CA PRO A 50 12.29 15.98 -17.61
C PRO A 50 12.41 14.45 -17.57
N ASN A 51 13.33 13.88 -18.34
CA ASN A 51 13.41 12.45 -18.61
C ASN A 51 14.81 12.07 -19.16
N PHE A 52 15.19 10.81 -18.98
CA PHE A 52 16.47 10.25 -19.43
C PHE A 52 16.33 9.49 -20.76
N ASP A 53 15.23 9.72 -21.49
CA ASP A 53 14.84 8.99 -22.68
C ASP A 53 15.91 9.03 -23.79
N SER A 54 16.69 10.11 -23.84
CA SER A 54 17.79 10.32 -24.79
C SER A 54 19.18 9.90 -24.29
N PHE A 55 19.31 9.46 -23.03
CA PHE A 55 20.61 9.20 -22.38
C PHE A 55 21.29 7.91 -22.90
N LEU A 56 20.52 6.99 -23.48
CA LEU A 56 21.01 5.80 -24.17
C LEU A 56 20.01 5.38 -25.25
N ALA A 57 20.21 5.87 -26.47
CA ALA A 57 19.54 5.36 -27.66
C ALA A 57 20.59 4.63 -28.52
N TRP A 58 20.50 3.30 -28.60
CA TRP A 58 21.33 2.49 -29.50
C TRP A 58 20.44 2.05 -30.66
N GLY A 59 20.40 2.86 -31.73
CA GLY A 59 19.45 2.66 -32.83
C GLY A 59 18.00 2.80 -32.36
N ASP A 60 17.16 1.79 -32.65
CA ASP A 60 15.75 1.76 -32.23
C ASP A 60 15.55 1.37 -30.74
N VAL A 61 16.61 0.92 -30.05
CA VAL A 61 16.51 0.52 -28.63
C VAL A 61 16.69 1.74 -27.73
N LYS A 62 15.56 2.27 -27.26
CA LYS A 62 15.49 3.41 -26.33
C LYS A 62 15.65 2.96 -24.88
N VAL A 63 16.85 2.53 -24.50
CA VAL A 63 17.19 2.14 -23.12
C VAL A 63 16.92 3.28 -22.13
N GLY A 64 17.06 4.54 -22.59
CA GLY A 64 16.71 5.72 -21.80
C GLY A 64 15.27 5.72 -21.26
N VAL A 65 14.30 5.19 -22.02
CA VAL A 65 12.89 5.13 -21.59
C VAL A 65 12.71 4.15 -20.43
N LEU A 66 13.41 3.03 -20.46
CA LEU A 66 13.41 2.07 -19.35
C LEU A 66 14.01 2.69 -18.08
N LEU A 67 15.10 3.44 -18.23
CA LEU A 67 15.73 4.14 -17.10
C LEU A 67 14.80 5.19 -16.50
N THR A 68 14.14 6.01 -17.34
CA THR A 68 13.10 6.96 -16.90
C THR A 68 11.98 6.25 -16.15
N ALA A 69 11.49 5.10 -16.64
CA ALA A 69 10.43 4.34 -15.99
C ALA A 69 10.86 3.80 -14.60
N ILE A 70 12.09 3.30 -14.47
CA ILE A 70 12.64 2.82 -13.19
C ILE A 70 12.74 3.97 -12.18
N ILE A 71 13.27 5.12 -12.62
CA ILE A 71 13.43 6.30 -11.76
C ILE A 71 12.05 6.80 -11.31
N ASN A 72 11.08 6.90 -12.23
CA ASN A 72 9.71 7.26 -11.90
C ASN A 72 9.08 6.28 -10.91
N PHE A 73 9.26 4.98 -11.09
CA PHE A 73 8.79 3.97 -10.15
C PHE A 73 9.39 4.16 -8.76
N LEU A 74 10.70 4.40 -8.65
CA LEU A 74 11.36 4.67 -7.37
C LEU A 74 10.83 5.95 -6.70
N ILE A 75 10.57 7.00 -7.47
CA ILE A 75 9.99 8.25 -6.95
C ILE A 75 8.56 8.03 -6.43
N VAL A 76 7.73 7.32 -7.19
CA VAL A 76 6.35 6.95 -6.78
C VAL A 76 6.39 6.13 -5.49
N ALA A 77 7.25 5.10 -5.43
CA ALA A 77 7.40 4.25 -4.27
C ALA A 77 7.87 5.04 -3.03
N ALA A 78 8.85 5.94 -3.21
CA ALA A 78 9.31 6.82 -2.15
C ALA A 78 8.19 7.76 -1.68
N ALA A 79 7.45 8.38 -2.59
CA ALA A 79 6.33 9.25 -2.26
C ALA A 79 5.24 8.51 -1.47
N LEU A 80 4.82 7.32 -1.91
CA LEU A 80 3.86 6.48 -1.20
C LEU A 80 4.37 6.11 0.19
N TYR A 81 5.65 5.74 0.30
CA TYR A 81 6.23 5.38 1.60
C TYR A 81 6.26 6.57 2.57
N PHE A 82 6.76 7.73 2.14
CA PHE A 82 6.92 8.90 3.02
C PHE A 82 5.59 9.59 3.34
N VAL A 83 4.67 9.69 2.39
CA VAL A 83 3.41 10.43 2.56
C VAL A 83 2.31 9.58 3.21
N VAL A 84 2.34 8.26 3.02
CA VAL A 84 1.23 7.38 3.40
C VAL A 84 1.68 6.37 4.44
N VAL A 85 2.64 5.51 4.08
CA VAL A 85 3.03 4.36 4.92
C VAL A 85 3.71 4.82 6.20
N MET A 86 4.67 5.74 6.12
CA MET A 86 5.39 6.26 7.28
C MET A 86 4.46 6.94 8.31
N PRO A 87 3.58 7.89 7.95
CA PRO A 87 2.69 8.51 8.92
C PRO A 87 1.63 7.53 9.43
N MET A 88 1.09 6.63 8.58
CA MET A 88 0.19 5.58 9.05
C MET A 88 0.87 4.67 10.07
N ASN A 89 2.05 4.14 9.75
CA ASN A 89 2.80 3.27 10.66
C ASN A 89 3.12 4.00 11.97
N LYS A 90 3.55 5.25 11.91
CA LYS A 90 3.83 6.07 13.11
C LYS A 90 2.57 6.35 13.92
N MET A 91 1.42 6.56 13.28
CA MET A 91 0.15 6.77 13.96
C MET A 91 -0.36 5.48 14.62
N ILE A 92 -0.28 4.36 13.91
CA ILE A 92 -0.64 3.03 14.41
C ILE A 92 0.26 2.67 15.60
N GLU A 93 1.58 2.87 15.49
CA GLU A 93 2.52 2.62 16.58
C GLU A 93 2.25 3.52 17.80
N ARG A 94 1.93 4.81 17.58
CA ARG A 94 1.51 5.72 18.65
C ARG A 94 0.21 5.29 19.31
N ARG A 95 -0.76 4.80 18.54
CA ARG A 95 -2.03 4.28 19.04
C ARG A 95 -1.80 3.01 19.86
N ASN A 96 -1.04 2.06 19.32
CA ASN A 96 -0.73 0.79 19.96
C ASN A 96 0.06 1.00 21.27
N ARG A 97 1.03 1.92 21.29
CA ARG A 97 1.73 2.32 22.53
C ARG A 97 0.81 2.94 23.57
N LYS A 98 -0.19 3.73 23.17
CA LYS A 98 -1.18 4.32 24.10
C LYS A 98 -2.15 3.28 24.65
N LEU A 99 -2.41 2.21 23.90
CA LEU A 99 -3.32 1.13 24.29
C LEU A 99 -2.60 -0.05 24.97
N GLY A 100 -1.26 0.00 25.11
CA GLY A 100 -0.47 -1.12 25.66
C GLY A 100 -0.45 -2.36 24.77
N ILE A 101 -0.86 -2.22 23.51
CA ILE A 101 -0.91 -3.32 22.54
C ILE A 101 0.50 -3.46 21.97
N ASN A 102 1.19 -4.55 22.31
CA ASN A 102 2.44 -4.92 21.66
C ASN A 102 2.12 -5.40 20.24
N PRO A 103 2.68 -4.82 19.17
CA PRO A 103 2.39 -5.26 17.79
C PRO A 103 2.78 -6.73 17.52
N THR A 104 3.57 -7.34 18.40
CA THR A 104 3.98 -8.75 18.36
C THR A 104 2.89 -9.68 18.88
N GLU A 105 1.94 -9.16 19.65
CA GLU A 105 0.67 -9.79 19.96
C GLU A 105 -0.34 -9.21 18.98
N GLU A 106 -0.38 -9.74 17.75
CA GLU A 106 -1.62 -9.68 16.98
C GLU A 106 -2.73 -10.07 17.96
N GLU A 107 -3.78 -9.25 18.08
CA GLU A 107 -4.97 -9.58 18.87
C GLU A 107 -5.29 -11.03 18.54
N ALA A 108 -4.96 -11.94 19.47
CA ALA A 108 -5.08 -13.35 19.19
C ALA A 108 -6.52 -13.54 18.75
N ASP A 109 -6.73 -14.02 17.53
CA ASP A 109 -8.06 -14.32 17.00
C ASP A 109 -8.87 -14.89 18.17
N PRO A 110 -10.10 -14.43 18.44
CA PRO A 110 -10.87 -14.93 19.57
C PRO A 110 -10.88 -16.48 19.65
N GLN A 111 -10.71 -17.16 18.51
CA GLN A 111 -10.43 -18.60 18.48
C GLN A 111 -9.06 -18.99 19.05
N VAL A 112 -7.97 -18.31 18.68
CA VAL A 112 -6.62 -18.50 19.25
C VAL A 112 -6.59 -18.16 20.75
N ALA A 113 -7.33 -17.14 21.19
CA ALA A 113 -7.49 -16.82 22.62
C ALA A 113 -8.18 -17.99 23.36
N LEU A 114 -9.32 -18.47 22.85
CA LEU A 114 -10.03 -19.65 23.37
C LEU A 114 -9.15 -20.90 23.38
N LEU A 115 -8.38 -21.15 22.31
CA LEU A 115 -7.46 -22.29 22.23
C LEU A 115 -6.33 -22.18 23.26
N THR A 116 -5.88 -20.97 23.56
CA THR A 116 -4.89 -20.71 24.61
C THR A 116 -5.47 -21.04 25.98
N GLU A 117 -6.70 -20.58 26.26
CA GLU A 117 -7.43 -20.91 27.50
C GLU A 117 -7.65 -22.43 27.65
N ILE A 118 -8.04 -23.12 26.58
CA ILE A 118 -8.24 -24.58 26.56
C ILE A 118 -6.91 -25.30 26.83
N ARG A 119 -5.82 -24.88 26.18
CA ARG A 119 -4.48 -25.45 26.39
C ARG A 119 -4.08 -25.34 27.86
N ASP A 120 -4.28 -24.18 28.46
CA ASP A 120 -3.88 -23.91 29.84
C ASP A 120 -4.76 -24.67 30.85
N ALA A 121 -6.06 -24.80 30.57
CA ALA A 121 -6.96 -25.65 31.34
C ALA A 121 -6.60 -27.14 31.27
N LEU A 122 -6.14 -27.63 30.11
CA LEU A 122 -5.68 -29.01 29.94
C LEU A 122 -4.32 -29.27 30.59
N ARG A 123 -3.43 -28.27 30.60
CA ARG A 123 -2.10 -28.37 31.24
C ARG A 123 -2.17 -28.40 32.76
N THR A 124 -3.29 -27.93 33.32
CA THR A 124 -3.55 -27.91 34.76
C THR A 124 -4.23 -29.21 35.25
N ARG A 125 -4.65 -30.10 34.33
CA ARG A 125 -5.14 -31.46 34.63
C ARG A 125 -4.02 -32.48 34.55
#